data_AF-A0A8S4MM49-F1
#
_entry.id   AF-A0A8S4MM49-F1
#
_cell.length_a   1.000
_cell.length_b   1.000
_cell.length_c   1.000
_cell.angle_alpha   90.00
_cell.angle_beta   90.00
_cell.angle_gamma   90.00
#
_symmetry.space_group_name_H-M   'P 1'
#
loop_
_entity.id
_entity.type
_entity.pdbx_description
1 polymer ?
#
loop_
_entity_poly.entity_id
_entity_poly.type
_entity_poly.pdbx_seq_one_letter_code
_entity_poly.pdbx_strand_id
1 'polypeptide(L)'
;QIAPFVPQVKNQFISALVAVQNRQREHKQNKDNKKKRKKVKGGNGTEPGTPEMSVREIPALSPFLYTVIPYEKKNSPMSAEDLQILTKILVAMSEDSDKVPSLLTDYILKVLCPSQDMMMVPT
;
A
#
# COMPACT_ATOMS: atom_id res chain seq x y z
N GLN A 1 -34.40 -2.53 14.28
CA GLN A 1 -33.86 -3.18 13.08
C GLN A 1 -32.35 -2.99 13.08
N ILE A 2 -31.58 -4.02 13.41
CA ILE A 2 -30.10 -3.96 13.35
C ILE A 2 -29.75 -4.16 11.87
N ALA A 3 -29.24 -3.11 11.24
CA ALA A 3 -29.13 -3.03 9.79
C ALA A 3 -28.31 -4.21 9.20
N PRO A 4 -28.84 -4.96 8.22
CA PRO A 4 -28.10 -6.02 7.51
C PRO A 4 -26.89 -5.50 6.72
N PHE A 5 -26.70 -4.17 6.72
CA PHE A 5 -25.62 -3.46 6.05
C PHE A 5 -24.26 -3.66 6.73
N VAL A 6 -24.18 -3.64 8.07
CA VAL A 6 -22.90 -3.76 8.78
C VAL A 6 -22.25 -5.15 8.58
N PRO A 7 -22.99 -6.26 8.70
CA PRO A 7 -22.45 -7.59 8.37
C PRO A 7 -21.98 -7.71 6.92
N GLN A 8 -22.72 -7.13 5.96
CA GLN A 8 -22.35 -7.18 4.54
C GLN A 8 -21.05 -6.41 4.26
N VAL A 9 -20.90 -5.21 4.82
CA VAL A 9 -19.68 -4.41 4.67
C VAL A 9 -18.48 -5.14 5.29
N LYS A 10 -18.65 -5.75 6.47
CA LYS A 10 -17.59 -6.53 7.12
C LYS A 10 -17.16 -7.74 6.27
N ASN A 11 -18.12 -8.46 5.68
CA ASN A 11 -17.81 -9.60 4.82
C ASN A 11 -17.10 -9.17 3.54
N GLN A 12 -17.54 -8.07 2.92
CA GLN A 12 -16.88 -7.51 1.74
C GLN A 12 -15.43 -7.10 2.04
N PHE A 13 -15.19 -6.48 3.19
CA PHE A 13 -13.85 -6.14 3.67
C PHE A 13 -12.97 -7.39 3.81
N ILE A 14 -13.49 -8.44 4.47
CA ILE A 14 -12.77 -9.70 4.65
C ILE A 14 -12.38 -10.31 3.30
N SER A 15 -13.32 -10.38 2.34
CA SER A 15 -13.05 -10.93 1.01
C SER A 15 -11.98 -10.13 0.25
N ALA A 16 -12.04 -8.80 0.28
CA ALA A 16 -11.04 -7.95 -0.36
C ALA A 16 -9.65 -8.13 0.27
N LEU A 17 -9.58 -8.24 1.60
CA LEU A 17 -8.32 -8.47 2.31
C LEU A 17 -7.69 -9.82 1.92
N VAL A 18 -8.49 -10.88 1.87
CA VAL A 18 -8.03 -12.21 1.45
C VAL A 18 -7.52 -12.19 0.00
N ALA A 19 -8.20 -11.46 -0.90
CA ALA A 19 -7.76 -11.31 -2.29
C ALA A 19 -6.36 -10.67 -2.39
N VAL A 20 -6.13 -9.58 -1.66
CA VAL A 20 -4.82 -8.92 -1.59
C VAL A 20 -3.74 -9.87 -1.05
N GLN A 21 -4.04 -10.61 0.03
CA GLN A 21 -3.09 -11.57 0.61
C GLN A 21 -2.74 -12.71 -0.34
N ASN A 22 -3.74 -13.27 -1.03
CA ASN A 22 -3.54 -14.34 -2.01
C ASN A 22 -2.64 -13.88 -3.17
N ARG A 23 -2.86 -12.67 -3.67
CA ARG A 23 -2.07 -12.07 -4.73
C ARG A 23 -0.61 -11.83 -4.31
N GLN A 24 -0.40 -11.29 -3.12
CA GLN A 24 0.95 -11.13 -2.57
C GLN A 24 1.69 -12.46 -2.40
N ARG A 25 0.98 -13.52 -1.99
CA ARG A 25 1.52 -14.88 -1.90
C ARG A 25 1.95 -15.39 -3.29
N GLU A 26 1.13 -15.20 -4.32
CA GLU A 26 1.45 -15.60 -5.70
C GLU A 26 2.71 -14.87 -6.23
N HIS A 27 2.81 -13.56 -6.03
CA HIS A 27 4.00 -12.80 -6.41
C HIS A 27 5.27 -13.29 -5.71
N LYS A 28 5.18 -13.71 -4.45
CA LYS A 28 6.32 -14.29 -3.71
C LYS A 28 6.71 -15.66 -4.28
N GLN A 29 5.74 -16.54 -4.51
CA GLN A 29 5.98 -17.88 -5.06
C GLN A 29 6.57 -17.84 -6.48
N ASN A 30 6.10 -16.91 -7.33
CA ASN A 30 6.62 -16.75 -8.69
C ASN A 30 8.08 -16.24 -8.70
N LYS A 31 8.45 -15.35 -7.74
CA LYS A 31 9.83 -14.92 -7.55
C LYS A 31 10.76 -16.08 -7.14
N ASP A 32 10.30 -16.95 -6.25
CA ASP A 32 11.10 -18.10 -5.78
C ASP A 32 11.27 -19.17 -6.86
N ASN A 33 10.22 -19.44 -7.65
CA ASN A 33 10.29 -20.36 -8.80
C ASN A 33 11.23 -19.85 -9.91
N LYS A 34 11.27 -18.55 -10.17
CA LYS A 34 12.18 -17.94 -11.15
C LYS A 34 13.66 -18.07 -10.71
N LYS A 35 13.95 -17.98 -9.40
CA LYS A 35 15.30 -18.21 -8.85
C LYS A 35 15.76 -19.67 -8.98
N LYS A 36 14.87 -20.64 -8.77
CA LYS A 36 15.19 -22.08 -8.94
C LYS A 36 15.45 -22.45 -10.40
N ARG A 37 14.68 -21.92 -11.36
CA ARG A 37 14.88 -22.22 -12.80
C ARG A 37 16.19 -21.66 -13.39
N LYS A 38 16.71 -20.53 -12.85
CA LYS A 38 18.01 -19.98 -13.28
C LYS A 38 19.19 -20.87 -12.87
N LYS A 39 19.03 -21.74 -11.86
CA LYS A 39 20.09 -22.66 -11.39
C LYS A 39 20.23 -23.94 -12.23
N VAL A 40 19.27 -24.23 -13.13
CA VAL A 40 19.27 -25.48 -13.93
C VAL A 40 19.73 -25.25 -15.38
N LYS A 41 19.89 -24.00 -15.84
CA LYS A 41 20.29 -23.70 -17.24
C LYS A 41 21.51 -22.78 -17.35
N GLY A 42 22.54 -23.03 -16.55
CA GLY A 42 23.78 -22.24 -16.56
C GLY A 42 25.00 -23.12 -16.30
N GLY A 43 25.40 -23.91 -17.30
CA GLY A 43 26.72 -24.51 -17.36
C GLY A 43 27.71 -23.56 -18.05
N ASN A 44 28.89 -23.44 -17.42
CA ASN A 44 30.17 -22.90 -17.90
C ASN A 44 30.35 -21.40 -18.20
N GLY A 45 31.23 -20.77 -17.41
CA GLY A 45 32.45 -20.12 -17.92
C GLY A 45 32.52 -18.59 -18.01
N THR A 46 33.47 -18.03 -17.22
CA THR A 46 34.45 -16.98 -17.62
C THR A 46 34.11 -15.48 -17.36
N GLU A 47 34.68 -14.99 -16.24
CA GLU A 47 35.34 -13.68 -15.94
C GLU A 47 34.58 -12.33 -16.00
N PRO A 48 34.95 -11.33 -15.15
CA PRO A 48 34.19 -10.11 -14.90
C PRO A 48 34.65 -8.91 -15.76
N GLY A 49 33.73 -8.36 -16.56
CA GLY A 49 33.91 -7.09 -17.28
C GLY A 49 33.19 -5.95 -16.58
N THR A 50 33.93 -4.89 -16.29
CA THR A 50 33.50 -3.59 -15.78
C THR A 50 32.41 -2.93 -16.66
N PRO A 51 31.42 -2.24 -16.07
CA PRO A 51 30.74 -1.16 -16.74
C PRO A 51 31.23 0.17 -16.15
N GLU A 52 32.26 0.75 -16.75
CA GLU A 52 32.51 2.18 -16.60
C GLU A 52 31.73 2.90 -17.71
N MET A 53 30.60 3.50 -17.36
CA MET A 53 30.17 4.73 -18.03
C MET A 53 29.27 5.52 -17.07
N SER A 54 29.92 6.51 -16.46
CA SER A 54 29.33 7.63 -15.75
C SER A 54 28.46 8.45 -16.70
N VAL A 55 27.15 8.49 -16.43
CA VAL A 55 26.28 9.53 -17.00
C VAL A 55 25.30 9.98 -15.91
N ARG A 56 25.70 11.07 -15.27
CA ARG A 56 24.87 12.15 -14.73
C ARG A 56 24.12 11.83 -13.43
N GLU A 57 24.67 12.41 -12.36
CA GLU A 57 23.92 13.07 -11.30
C GLU A 57 22.47 13.32 -11.70
N ILE A 58 21.56 12.62 -11.04
CA ILE A 58 20.22 13.12 -10.86
C ILE A 58 20.42 14.31 -9.90
N PRO A 59 20.25 15.57 -10.35
CA PRO A 59 20.26 16.69 -9.42
C PRO A 59 19.15 16.41 -8.42
N ALA A 60 19.49 16.48 -7.14
CA ALA A 60 18.58 16.25 -6.04
C ALA A 60 17.23 16.93 -6.34
N LEU A 61 16.23 16.13 -6.75
CA LEU A 61 14.87 16.47 -6.41
C LEU A 61 14.93 16.58 -4.89
N SER A 62 14.85 17.82 -4.39
CA SER A 62 14.70 18.16 -2.98
C SER A 62 13.92 17.03 -2.32
N PRO A 63 14.47 16.34 -1.30
CA PRO A 63 13.86 15.13 -0.79
C PRO A 63 12.44 15.52 -0.45
N PHE A 64 11.48 14.94 -1.18
CA PHE A 64 10.06 15.26 -1.09
C PHE A 64 9.74 15.56 0.36
N LEU A 65 9.31 16.80 0.62
CA LEU A 65 9.14 17.37 1.96
C LEU A 65 8.13 16.47 2.70
N TYR A 66 8.63 15.44 3.40
CA TYR A 66 7.78 14.49 4.10
C TYR A 66 7.36 15.21 5.38
N THR A 67 6.18 15.80 5.37
CA THR A 67 5.59 16.29 6.61
C THR A 67 5.18 15.06 7.42
N VAL A 68 5.74 14.91 8.62
CA VAL A 68 5.30 13.88 9.57
C VAL A 68 3.80 14.08 9.79
N ILE A 69 3.02 13.04 9.54
CA ILE A 69 1.56 13.09 9.67
C ILE A 69 1.21 12.73 11.12
N PRO A 70 0.67 13.66 11.93
CA PRO A 70 0.29 13.36 13.31
C PRO A 70 -0.93 12.43 13.33
N TYR A 71 -0.81 11.26 13.97
CA TYR A 71 -1.89 10.30 14.13
C TYR A 71 -2.25 10.13 15.62
N GLU A 72 -3.54 10.28 15.94
CA GLU A 72 -4.07 9.94 17.25
C GLU A 72 -4.78 8.58 17.18
N LYS A 73 -4.40 7.65 18.07
CA LYS A 73 -5.02 6.32 18.15
C LYS A 73 -6.38 6.43 18.83
N LYS A 74 -7.43 6.69 18.04
CA LYS A 74 -8.81 6.63 18.52
C LYS A 74 -9.15 5.17 18.85
N ASN A 75 -9.45 4.88 20.12
CA ASN A 75 -9.81 3.54 20.59
C ASN A 75 -11.26 3.14 20.24
N SER A 76 -11.86 3.81 19.24
CA SER A 76 -13.23 3.59 18.81
C SER A 76 -13.30 2.44 17.81
N PRO A 77 -14.32 1.58 17.87
CA PRO A 77 -14.58 0.61 16.81
C PRO A 77 -14.70 1.33 15.46
N MET A 78 -14.04 0.77 14.46
CA MET A 78 -13.98 1.30 13.10
C MET A 78 -15.40 1.45 12.52
N SER A 79 -15.72 2.62 11.95
CA SER A 79 -17.05 2.87 11.38
C SER A 79 -17.30 1.98 10.17
N ALA A 80 -18.57 1.73 9.84
CA ALA A 80 -18.93 1.08 8.58
C ALA A 80 -18.41 1.88 7.36
N GLU A 81 -18.31 3.20 7.47
CA GLU A 81 -17.76 4.08 6.44
C GLU A 81 -16.26 3.86 6.23
N ASP A 82 -15.50 3.78 7.32
CA ASP A 82 -14.06 3.49 7.29
C ASP A 82 -13.80 2.13 6.63
N LEU A 83 -14.57 1.11 7.01
CA LEU A 83 -14.48 -0.22 6.41
C LEU A 83 -14.78 -0.19 4.91
N GLN A 84 -15.73 0.63 4.44
CA GLN A 84 -15.98 0.78 3.01
C GLN A 84 -14.80 1.46 2.28
N ILE A 85 -14.18 2.48 2.88
CA ILE A 85 -13.01 3.15 2.27
C ILE A 85 -11.82 2.18 2.21
N LEU A 86 -11.56 1.46 3.31
CA LEU A 86 -10.52 0.44 3.32
C LEU A 86 -10.79 -0.68 2.31
N THR A 87 -12.05 -1.10 2.16
CA THR A 87 -12.43 -2.09 1.14
C THR A 87 -12.09 -1.59 -0.26
N LYS A 88 -12.37 -0.31 -0.59
CA LYS A 88 -12.01 0.29 -1.88
C LYS A 88 -10.50 0.30 -2.11
N ILE A 89 -9.71 0.61 -1.09
CA ILE A 89 -8.25 0.55 -1.15
C ILE A 89 -7.78 -0.88 -1.41
N LEU A 90 -8.31 -1.87 -0.68
CA LEU A 90 -7.94 -3.28 -0.84
C LEU A 90 -8.30 -3.82 -2.23
N VAL A 91 -9.47 -3.45 -2.77
CA VAL A 91 -9.84 -3.81 -4.14
C VAL A 91 -8.86 -3.18 -5.14
N ALA A 92 -8.58 -1.88 -5.03
CA ALA A 92 -7.61 -1.20 -5.89
C ALA A 92 -6.22 -1.85 -5.81
N MET A 93 -5.78 -2.29 -4.63
CA MET A 93 -4.52 -3.03 -4.45
C MET A 93 -4.57 -4.43 -5.07
N SER A 94 -5.71 -5.11 -4.99
CA SER A 94 -5.87 -6.44 -5.60
C SER A 94 -5.88 -6.38 -7.14
N GLU A 95 -6.12 -5.21 -7.73
CA GLU A 95 -6.20 -4.97 -9.17
C GLU A 95 -4.97 -4.24 -9.75
N ASP A 96 -3.94 -3.95 -8.95
CA ASP A 96 -2.80 -3.08 -9.33
C ASP A 96 -3.26 -1.71 -9.86
N SER A 97 -4.32 -1.15 -9.29
CA SER A 97 -4.82 0.13 -9.74
C SER A 97 -3.87 1.27 -9.38
N ASP A 98 -3.57 2.14 -10.36
CA ASP A 98 -2.82 3.39 -10.15
C ASP A 98 -3.52 4.38 -9.19
N LYS A 99 -4.76 4.08 -8.77
CA LYS A 99 -5.53 4.88 -7.80
C LYS A 99 -5.16 4.60 -6.35
N VAL A 100 -4.40 3.53 -6.06
CA VAL A 100 -4.00 3.19 -4.69
C VAL A 100 -3.32 4.37 -3.97
N PRO A 101 -2.35 5.08 -4.57
CA PRO A 101 -1.69 6.22 -3.92
C PRO A 101 -2.67 7.33 -3.56
N SER A 102 -3.61 7.67 -4.45
CA SER A 102 -4.61 8.72 -4.18
C SER A 102 -5.62 8.30 -3.12
N LEU A 103 -6.11 7.05 -3.17
CA LEU A 103 -7.07 6.53 -2.18
C LEU A 103 -6.46 6.45 -0.77
N LEU A 104 -5.20 6.06 -0.66
CA LEU A 104 -4.47 6.07 0.61
C LEU A 104 -4.28 7.50 1.13
N THR A 105 -3.88 8.42 0.26
CA THR A 105 -3.70 9.84 0.61
C THR A 105 -5.01 10.43 1.15
N ASP A 106 -6.11 10.21 0.43
CA ASP A 106 -7.44 10.67 0.85
C ASP A 106 -7.84 10.09 2.21
N TYR A 107 -7.66 8.79 2.42
CA TYR A 107 -8.00 8.15 3.69
C TYR A 107 -7.19 8.73 4.85
N ILE A 108 -5.89 8.94 4.66
CA ILE A 108 -5.02 9.52 5.69
C ILE A 108 -5.47 10.96 6.02
N LEU A 109 -5.62 11.81 5.01
CA LEU A 109 -5.92 13.23 5.22
C LEU A 109 -7.35 13.48 5.72
N LYS A 110 -8.33 12.65 5.32
CA LYS A 110 -9.75 12.88 5.65
C LYS A 110 -10.23 12.12 6.87
N VAL A 111 -9.69 10.91 7.12
CA VAL A 111 -10.17 10.02 8.20
C VAL A 111 -9.18 9.98 9.36
N LEU A 112 -7.90 9.72 9.08
CA LEU A 112 -6.90 9.56 10.13
C LEU A 112 -6.44 10.90 10.71
N CYS A 113 -6.36 11.93 9.86
CA CYS A 113 -5.79 13.24 10.19
C CYS A 113 -6.70 14.40 9.73
N PRO A 114 -7.98 14.43 10.13
CA PRO A 114 -8.88 15.49 9.74
C PRO A 114 -8.29 16.84 10.17
N SER A 115 -8.06 17.75 9.22
CA SER A 115 -7.39 19.04 9.45
C SER A 115 -8.15 20.02 10.37
N GLN A 116 -9.21 19.57 11.03
CA GLN A 116 -10.05 20.39 11.90
C GLN A 116 -9.57 20.48 13.36
N ASP A 117 -8.62 19.65 13.79
CA ASP A 117 -8.14 19.67 15.19
C ASP A 117 -6.94 20.62 15.43
N MET A 118 -6.34 21.18 14.38
CA MET A 118 -5.20 22.11 14.51
C MET A 118 -5.60 23.58 14.75
N MET A 119 -6.89 23.92 14.88
CA MET A 119 -7.36 25.31 15.07
C MET A 119 -8.11 25.56 16.40
N MET A 120 -7.86 24.79 17.45
CA MET A 120 -8.27 25.14 18.81
C MET A 120 -7.03 25.39 19.68
N VAL A 121 -6.32 26.48 19.40
CA VAL A 121 -5.44 27.10 20.39
C VAL A 121 -6.34 28.01 21.25
N PRO A 122 -6.60 27.69 22.53
CA PRO A 122 -7.33 28.62 23.39
C PRO A 122 -6.48 29.89 23.55
N THR A 123 -7.08 31.03 23.22
CA THR A 123 -6.56 32.36 23.60
C THR A 123 -6.85 32.59 25.07
#